data_AF-A0A6L9W6C2-F1
#
_entry.id   AF-A0A6L9W6C2-F1
#
_cell.length_a   1.000
_cell.length_b   1.000
_cell.length_c   1.000
_cell.angle_alpha   90.00
_cell.angle_beta   90.00
_cell.angle_gamma   90.00
#
_symmetry.space_group_name_H-M   'P 1'
#
loop_
_entity.id
_entity.type
_entity.pdbx_description
1 polymer ?
#
loop_
_entity_poly.entity_id
_entity_poly.type
_entity_poly.pdbx_seq_one_letter_code
_entity_poly.pdbx_strand_id
1 'polypeptide(L)'
;MQQPEGLTLDQVSNPASRPTEGPISMEDVPLRFPTGDVRGRRAPDGTNWCRCCDTTISDHPKAAFCLPHRTERNTQKQQARRAQDRPPLVGVPAELVDVLVTRTDRLLTALGRATAEFNSMKPPPVGSWIDDLMLVAKDLSLAVDYGLRPVSSQQRVSERERRQSSRSDLSSGA
;
A
#
# COMPACT_ATOMS: atom_id res chain seq x y z
N MET A 1 20.55 39.84 12.67
CA MET A 1 19.11 40.13 12.81
C MET A 1 18.36 38.98 12.15
N GLN A 2 17.42 38.33 12.84
CA GLN A 2 16.58 37.29 12.24
C GLN A 2 15.67 37.93 11.18
N GLN A 3 15.73 37.44 9.94
CA GLN A 3 14.74 37.84 8.94
C GLN A 3 13.42 37.10 9.19
N PRO A 4 12.27 37.75 8.97
CA PRO A 4 10.98 37.08 9.10
C PRO A 4 10.83 35.98 8.06
N GLU A 5 10.10 34.93 8.42
CA GLU A 5 9.74 33.84 7.52
C GLU A 5 8.83 34.34 6.40
N GLY A 6 8.98 33.80 5.20
CA GLY A 6 8.08 34.08 4.08
C GLY A 6 8.47 35.27 3.20
N LEU A 7 9.63 35.89 3.41
CA LEU A 7 10.16 36.91 2.49
C LEU A 7 10.62 36.26 1.18
N THR A 8 10.36 36.90 0.05
CA THR A 8 10.87 36.47 -1.25
C THR A 8 12.23 37.10 -1.56
N LEU A 9 13.01 36.50 -2.45
CA LEU A 9 14.34 37.01 -2.83
C LEU A 9 14.32 38.45 -3.36
N ASP A 10 13.24 38.84 -4.05
CA ASP A 10 13.05 40.20 -4.55
C ASP A 10 12.85 41.25 -3.45
N GLN A 11 12.38 40.82 -2.28
CA GLN A 11 12.18 41.68 -1.11
C GLN A 11 13.48 41.88 -0.31
N VAL A 12 14.53 41.10 -0.62
CA VAL A 12 15.81 41.14 0.09
C VAL A 12 16.84 41.96 -0.70
N SER A 13 17.14 43.14 -0.17
CA SER A 13 18.08 44.09 -0.76
C SER A 13 19.55 43.79 -0.45
N ASN A 14 19.83 43.08 0.65
CA ASN A 14 21.19 42.72 1.04
C ASN A 14 21.71 41.51 0.21
N PRO A 15 22.78 41.65 -0.57
CA PRO A 15 23.33 40.54 -1.35
C PRO A 15 23.88 39.41 -0.47
N ALA A 16 24.38 39.72 0.74
CA ALA A 16 24.90 38.71 1.67
C ALA A 16 23.79 37.82 2.26
N SER A 17 22.53 38.25 2.14
CA SER A 17 21.35 37.49 2.55
C SER A 17 20.83 36.57 1.45
N ARG A 18 21.42 36.59 0.25
CA ARG A 18 21.00 35.74 -0.86
C ARG A 18 21.65 34.35 -0.76
N PRO A 19 20.91 33.27 -1.06
CA PRO A 19 21.47 31.92 -1.03
C PRO A 19 22.50 31.74 -2.16
N THR A 20 23.60 31.05 -1.86
CA THR A 20 24.64 30.74 -2.85
C THR A 20 24.21 29.63 -3.81
N GLU A 21 23.41 28.68 -3.30
CA GLU A 21 22.87 27.56 -4.08
C GLU A 21 21.57 27.97 -4.77
N GLY A 22 21.32 27.47 -5.98
CA GLY A 22 20.05 27.62 -6.68
C GLY A 22 18.95 26.74 -6.09
N PRO A 23 17.66 27.05 -6.34
CA PRO A 23 16.56 26.20 -5.92
C PRO A 23 16.61 24.87 -6.68
N ILE A 24 16.19 23.79 -6.02
CA ILE A 24 16.00 22.47 -6.65
C ILE A 24 14.52 22.17 -6.87
N SER A 25 14.18 21.41 -7.91
CA SER A 25 12.80 20.98 -8.12
C SER A 25 12.33 20.11 -6.95
N MET A 26 11.04 20.19 -6.62
CA MET A 26 10.41 19.33 -5.62
C MET A 26 10.49 17.84 -5.97
N GLU A 27 10.53 17.51 -7.26
CA GLU A 27 10.64 16.13 -7.76
C GLU A 27 12.00 15.50 -7.46
N ASP A 28 13.06 16.33 -7.45
CA ASP A 28 14.43 15.90 -7.16
C ASP A 28 14.71 15.78 -5.66
N VAL A 29 13.77 16.25 -4.81
CA VAL A 29 13.90 16.17 -3.36
C VAL A 29 13.51 14.77 -2.89
N PRO A 30 14.45 13.99 -2.33
CA PRO A 30 14.12 12.65 -1.88
C PRO A 30 13.10 12.69 -0.72
N LEU A 31 12.11 11.80 -0.79
CA LEU A 31 11.11 11.63 0.28
C LEU A 31 11.73 11.13 1.59
N ARG A 32 12.85 10.40 1.49
CA ARG A 32 13.71 9.96 2.60
C ARG A 32 15.15 10.35 2.31
N PHE A 33 15.73 11.15 3.19
CA PHE A 33 17.14 11.52 3.07
C PHE A 33 17.99 10.43 3.73
N PRO A 34 18.97 9.84 3.03
CA PRO A 34 19.77 8.75 3.57
C PRO A 34 20.57 9.14 4.81
N THR A 35 20.97 10.41 4.93
CA THR A 35 21.71 10.96 6.07
C THR A 35 20.82 11.59 7.15
N GLY A 36 19.49 11.61 6.96
CA GLY A 36 18.52 12.18 7.91
C GLY A 36 18.49 13.71 8.01
N ASP A 37 19.58 14.40 7.64
CA ASP A 37 19.69 15.86 7.72
C ASP A 37 19.11 16.53 6.48
N VAL A 38 17.99 17.24 6.68
CA VAL A 38 17.39 18.10 5.65
C VAL A 38 17.57 19.53 6.08
N ARG A 39 18.40 20.25 5.33
CA ARG A 39 18.63 21.69 5.54
C ARG A 39 18.17 22.45 4.30
N GLY A 40 17.68 23.67 4.55
CA GLY A 40 17.42 24.66 3.51
C GLY A 40 18.73 25.19 2.91
N ARG A 41 18.60 26.08 1.93
CA ARG A 41 19.75 26.79 1.36
C ARG A 41 20.15 27.89 2.33
N ARG A 42 21.45 28.04 2.58
CA ARG A 42 21.95 29.03 3.55
C ARG A 42 22.71 30.13 2.84
N ALA A 43 22.38 31.37 3.16
CA ALA A 43 23.12 32.54 2.71
C ALA A 43 24.39 32.78 3.56
N PRO A 44 25.39 33.52 3.05
CA PRO A 44 26.60 33.86 3.79
C PRO A 44 26.36 34.56 5.15
N ASP A 45 25.30 35.37 5.25
CA ASP A 45 24.92 36.05 6.50
C ASP A 45 24.16 35.15 7.50
N GLY A 46 23.94 33.88 7.14
CA GLY A 46 23.24 32.89 7.95
C GLY A 46 21.73 32.83 7.72
N THR A 47 21.16 33.62 6.80
CA THR A 47 19.73 33.55 6.44
C THR A 47 19.40 32.20 5.81
N ASN A 48 18.29 31.60 6.25
CA ASN A 48 17.83 30.33 5.72
C ASN A 48 16.75 30.52 4.65
N TRP A 49 16.90 29.78 3.56
CA TRP A 49 16.03 29.80 2.40
C TRP A 49 15.46 28.42 2.14
N CYS A 50 14.25 28.38 1.60
CA CYS A 50 13.64 27.16 1.14
C CYS A 50 14.55 26.49 0.11
N ARG A 51 14.64 25.17 0.19
CA ARG A 51 15.42 24.38 -0.76
C ARG A 51 14.86 24.45 -2.19
N CYS A 52 13.55 24.64 -2.32
CA CYS A 52 12.86 24.53 -3.62
C CYS A 52 12.42 25.87 -4.21
N CYS A 53 12.49 26.95 -3.43
CA CYS A 53 12.15 28.27 -3.92
C CYS A 53 12.88 29.36 -3.16
N ASP A 54 12.75 30.57 -3.68
CA ASP A 54 13.37 31.79 -3.18
C ASP A 54 12.52 32.45 -2.10
N THR A 55 12.20 31.66 -1.06
CA THR A 55 11.44 32.12 0.11
C THR A 55 12.24 31.85 1.39
N THR A 56 12.34 32.82 2.28
CA THR A 56 12.98 32.66 3.58
C THR A 56 12.20 31.69 4.48
N ILE A 57 12.92 30.95 5.31
CA ILE A 57 12.36 29.98 6.24
C ILE A 57 12.93 30.19 7.64
N SER A 58 12.35 29.50 8.62
CA SER A 58 12.79 29.58 10.01
C SER A 58 14.28 29.28 10.17
N ASP A 59 14.90 29.87 11.20
CA ASP A 59 16.31 29.64 11.52
C ASP A 59 16.56 28.25 12.16
N HIS A 60 15.50 27.48 12.37
CA HIS A 60 15.55 26.19 13.02
C HIS A 60 16.44 25.22 12.22
N PRO A 61 17.35 24.46 12.87
CA PRO A 61 18.34 23.62 12.18
C PRO A 61 17.74 22.49 11.32
N LYS A 62 16.46 22.18 11.53
CA LYS A 62 15.69 21.19 10.75
C LYS A 62 14.75 21.81 9.71
N ALA A 63 14.74 23.13 9.57
CA ALA A 63 13.93 23.80 8.57
C ALA A 63 14.60 23.70 7.20
N ALA A 64 13.86 23.19 6.23
CA ALA A 64 14.32 23.08 4.85
C ALA A 64 13.32 23.59 3.80
N PHE A 65 12.06 23.70 4.17
CA PHE A 65 10.98 24.04 3.26
C PHE A 65 10.11 25.14 3.87
N CYS A 66 9.70 26.08 3.01
CA CYS A 66 8.64 27.02 3.31
C CYS A 66 7.31 26.28 3.49
N LEU A 67 6.30 26.97 4.02
CA LEU A 67 5.01 26.36 4.31
C LEU A 67 4.37 25.65 3.10
N PRO A 68 4.33 26.23 1.88
CA PRO A 68 3.78 25.56 0.70
C PRO A 68 4.49 24.22 0.38
N HIS A 69 5.82 24.24 0.22
CA HIS A 69 6.60 23.05 -0.12
C HIS A 69 6.59 22.00 0.99
N ARG A 70 6.45 22.43 2.26
CA ARG A 70 6.26 21.51 3.38
C ARG A 70 4.94 20.75 3.25
N THR A 71 3.87 21.45 2.93
CA THR A 71 2.54 20.86 2.73
C THR A 71 2.55 19.89 1.55
N GLU A 72 3.10 20.31 0.40
CA GLU A 72 3.22 19.45 -0.78
C GLU A 72 4.00 18.16 -0.49
N ARG A 73 5.16 18.27 0.16
CA ARG A 73 5.98 17.11 0.53
C ARG A 73 5.27 16.18 1.50
N ASN A 74 4.52 16.73 2.45
CA ASN A 74 3.74 15.91 3.39
C ASN A 74 2.64 15.14 2.66
N THR A 75 1.98 15.75 1.69
CA THR A 75 1.01 15.09 0.82
C THR A 75 1.66 13.95 0.03
N GLN A 76 2.80 14.20 -0.63
CA GLN A 76 3.53 13.16 -1.36
C GLN A 76 3.95 12.00 -0.45
N LYS A 77 4.43 12.29 0.77
CA LYS A 77 4.77 11.25 1.76
C LYS A 77 3.56 10.43 2.18
N GLN A 78 2.40 11.07 2.40
CA GLN A 78 1.17 10.35 2.75
C GLN A 78 0.68 9.49 1.59
N GLN A 79 0.74 9.98 0.36
CA GLN A 79 0.41 9.20 -0.84
C GLN A 79 1.34 8.00 -1.01
N ALA A 80 2.65 8.18 -0.84
CA ALA A 80 3.62 7.10 -0.91
C ALA A 80 3.37 6.02 0.15
N ARG A 81 2.99 6.41 1.38
CA ARG A 81 2.58 5.46 2.43
C ARG A 81 1.32 4.71 2.04
N ARG A 82 0.27 5.40 1.56
CA ARG A 82 -0.97 4.75 1.09
C ARG A 82 -0.74 3.80 -0.08
N ALA A 83 0.19 4.12 -0.98
CA ALA A 83 0.56 3.23 -2.07
C ALA A 83 1.31 1.99 -1.58
N GLN A 84 2.14 2.11 -0.55
CA GLN A 84 2.84 0.98 0.10
C GLN A 84 1.91 0.12 0.96
N ASP A 85 0.93 0.74 1.63
CA ASP A 85 -0.05 0.07 2.50
C ASP A 85 -1.22 -0.55 1.70
N ARG A 86 -1.27 -0.36 0.38
CA ARG A 86 -2.27 -1.05 -0.45
C ARG A 86 -1.87 -2.53 -0.50
N PRO A 87 -2.67 -3.46 0.08
CA PRO A 87 -2.40 -4.88 -0.10
C PRO A 87 -2.34 -5.16 -1.61
N PRO A 88 -1.48 -6.08 -2.07
CA PRO A 88 -1.43 -6.45 -3.47
C PRO A 88 -2.87 -6.75 -3.91
N LEU A 89 -3.35 -6.05 -4.93
CA LEU A 89 -4.63 -6.35 -5.56
C LEU A 89 -4.50 -7.76 -6.12
N VAL A 90 -4.88 -8.76 -5.33
CA VAL A 90 -5.03 -10.13 -5.78
C VAL A 90 -6.21 -10.08 -6.73
N GLY A 91 -5.93 -10.06 -8.04
CA GLY A 91 -6.96 -10.23 -9.04
C GLY A 91 -7.59 -11.59 -8.80
N VAL A 92 -8.81 -11.61 -8.27
CA VAL A 92 -9.59 -12.84 -8.16
C VAL A 92 -10.04 -13.19 -9.58
N PRO A 93 -9.68 -14.38 -10.10
CA PRO A 93 -10.16 -14.85 -11.39
C PRO A 93 -11.69 -14.77 -11.47
N ALA A 94 -12.23 -14.30 -12.59
CA ALA A 94 -13.68 -14.15 -12.76
C ALA A 94 -14.41 -15.48 -12.55
N GLU A 95 -13.76 -16.58 -12.92
CA GLU A 95 -14.26 -17.94 -12.75
C GLU A 95 -14.44 -18.30 -11.26
N LEU A 96 -13.60 -17.79 -10.36
CA LEU A 96 -13.75 -18.00 -8.91
C LEU A 96 -14.92 -17.19 -8.35
N VAL A 97 -15.15 -15.98 -8.87
CA VAL A 97 -16.32 -15.17 -8.50
C VAL A 97 -17.61 -15.86 -8.94
N ASP A 98 -17.67 -16.37 -10.16
CA ASP A 98 -18.84 -17.08 -10.69
C ASP A 98 -19.16 -18.35 -9.90
N VAL A 99 -18.11 -19.09 -9.48
CA VAL A 99 -18.28 -20.27 -8.61
C VAL A 99 -18.82 -19.87 -7.24
N LEU A 100 -18.31 -18.79 -6.64
CA LEU A 100 -18.80 -18.29 -5.34
C LEU A 100 -20.25 -17.83 -5.42
N VAL A 101 -20.62 -17.06 -6.44
CA VAL A 101 -21.99 -16.60 -6.67
C VAL A 101 -22.93 -17.81 -6.85
N THR A 102 -22.58 -18.75 -7.73
CA THR A 102 -23.40 -19.94 -7.99
C THR A 102 -23.61 -20.78 -6.73
N ARG A 103 -22.56 -20.94 -5.90
CA ARG A 103 -22.67 -21.68 -4.63
C ARG A 103 -23.50 -20.93 -3.59
N THR A 104 -23.40 -19.61 -3.55
CA THR A 104 -24.17 -18.74 -2.65
C THR A 104 -25.67 -18.77 -3.01
N ASP A 105 -26.01 -18.71 -4.29
CA ASP A 105 -27.41 -18.81 -4.75
C ASP A 105 -28.03 -20.17 -4.41
N ARG A 106 -27.26 -21.25 -4.52
CA ARG A 106 -27.70 -22.58 -4.10
C ARG A 106 -27.93 -22.66 -2.58
N LEU A 107 -27.05 -22.06 -1.78
CA LEU A 107 -27.21 -21.95 -0.33
C LEU A 107 -28.49 -21.17 0.02
N LEU A 108 -28.71 -20.01 -0.58
CA LEU A 108 -29.90 -19.18 -0.35
C LEU A 108 -31.18 -19.92 -0.74
N THR A 109 -31.16 -20.67 -1.83
CA THR A 109 -32.29 -21.51 -2.26
C THR A 109 -32.57 -22.63 -1.26
N ALA A 110 -31.53 -23.32 -0.77
CA ALA A 110 -31.66 -24.37 0.23
C ALA A 110 -32.17 -23.83 1.57
N LEU A 111 -31.66 -22.68 2.02
CA LEU A 111 -32.15 -21.95 3.19
C LEU A 111 -33.61 -21.54 3.05
N GLY A 112 -34.01 -21.03 1.88
CA GLY A 112 -35.39 -20.65 1.61
C GLY A 112 -36.33 -21.86 1.68
N ARG A 113 -35.94 -23.00 1.11
CA ARG A 113 -36.70 -24.26 1.21
C ARG A 113 -36.78 -24.76 2.64
N ALA A 114 -35.66 -24.84 3.35
CA ALA A 114 -35.62 -25.27 4.74
C ALA A 114 -36.49 -24.37 5.64
N THR A 115 -36.46 -23.06 5.41
CA THR A 115 -37.29 -22.08 6.15
C THR A 115 -38.78 -22.25 5.85
N ALA A 116 -39.15 -22.46 4.57
CA ALA A 116 -40.53 -22.70 4.17
C ALA A 116 -41.07 -24.02 4.77
N GLU A 117 -40.24 -25.06 4.76
CA GLU A 117 -40.57 -26.37 5.31
C GLU A 117 -40.72 -26.32 6.84
N PHE A 118 -39.80 -25.61 7.52
CA PHE A 118 -39.87 -25.35 8.97
C PHE A 118 -41.15 -24.61 9.36
N ASN A 119 -41.54 -23.56 8.63
CA ASN A 119 -42.78 -22.82 8.88
C ASN A 119 -44.04 -23.65 8.61
N SER A 120 -43.94 -24.67 7.74
CA SER A 120 -45.06 -25.55 7.39
C SER A 120 -45.26 -26.72 8.38
N MET A 121 -44.27 -27.05 9.21
CA MET A 121 -44.31 -28.18 10.14
C MET A 121 -44.75 -27.77 11.56
N LYS A 122 -45.71 -28.51 12.12
CA LYS A 122 -46.01 -28.53 13.57
C LYS A 122 -45.88 -29.95 14.09
N PRO A 123 -45.02 -30.27 15.08
CA PRO A 123 -43.89 -29.49 15.64
C PRO A 123 -42.59 -29.68 14.81
N PRO A 124 -41.59 -28.77 14.91
CA PRO A 124 -40.38 -28.88 14.10
C PRO A 124 -39.47 -30.02 14.57
N PRO A 125 -38.94 -30.86 13.66
CA PRO A 125 -37.93 -31.85 13.98
C PRO A 125 -36.60 -31.17 14.31
N VAL A 126 -36.10 -31.39 15.52
CA VAL A 126 -34.85 -30.81 16.03
C VAL A 126 -33.73 -31.80 15.71
N GLY A 127 -32.77 -31.43 14.84
CA GLY A 127 -31.55 -32.24 14.64
C GLY A 127 -30.89 -32.09 13.27
N SER A 128 -31.40 -32.81 12.26
CA SER A 128 -30.63 -33.09 11.03
C SER A 128 -30.39 -31.89 10.12
N TRP A 129 -31.31 -30.92 10.07
CA TRP A 129 -31.21 -29.80 9.12
C TRP A 129 -30.17 -28.74 9.53
N ILE A 130 -29.87 -28.64 10.84
CA ILE A 130 -28.82 -27.74 11.36
C ILE A 130 -27.45 -28.29 10.97
N ASP A 131 -27.29 -29.61 11.02
CA ASP A 131 -26.06 -30.29 10.60
C ASP A 131 -25.81 -30.12 9.10
N ASP A 132 -26.87 -30.23 8.27
CA ASP A 132 -26.77 -29.94 6.83
C ASP A 132 -26.40 -28.47 6.57
N LEU A 133 -27.01 -27.53 7.30
CA LEU A 133 -26.68 -26.11 7.19
C LEU A 133 -25.22 -25.81 7.56
N MET A 134 -24.75 -26.42 8.64
CA MET A 134 -23.38 -26.33 9.11
C MET A 134 -22.38 -26.91 8.09
N LEU A 135 -22.72 -28.03 7.44
CA LEU A 135 -21.90 -28.65 6.40
C LEU A 135 -21.74 -27.72 5.20
N VAL A 136 -22.84 -27.13 4.72
CA VAL A 136 -22.77 -26.21 3.57
C VAL A 136 -22.04 -24.92 3.92
N ALA A 137 -22.21 -24.38 5.14
CA ALA A 137 -21.45 -23.22 5.61
C ALA A 137 -19.94 -23.51 5.71
N LYS A 138 -19.56 -24.72 6.14
CA LYS A 138 -18.17 -25.17 6.19
C LYS A 138 -17.57 -25.31 4.79
N ASP A 139 -18.31 -25.87 3.84
CA ASP A 139 -17.87 -26.01 2.44
C ASP A 139 -17.69 -24.64 1.75
N LEU A 140 -18.53 -23.66 2.09
CA LEU A 140 -18.38 -22.28 1.62
C LEU A 140 -17.12 -21.63 2.20
N SER A 141 -16.90 -21.79 3.51
CA SER A 141 -15.69 -21.29 4.19
C SER A 141 -14.41 -21.87 3.57
N LEU A 142 -14.39 -23.18 3.33
CA LEU A 142 -13.27 -23.84 2.66
C LEU A 142 -13.06 -23.33 1.22
N ALA A 143 -14.12 -23.15 0.45
CA ALA A 143 -14.01 -22.63 -0.92
C ALA A 143 -13.42 -21.21 -0.95
N VAL A 144 -13.78 -20.35 0.01
CA VAL A 144 -13.20 -19.02 0.19
C VAL A 144 -11.73 -19.10 0.61
N ASP A 145 -11.40 -19.96 1.58
CA ASP A 145 -10.02 -20.14 2.05
C ASP A 145 -9.09 -20.71 0.96
N TYR A 146 -9.57 -21.62 0.12
CA TYR A 146 -8.80 -22.16 -1.01
C TYR A 146 -8.70 -21.17 -2.17
N GLY A 147 -9.75 -20.38 -2.44
CA GLY A 147 -9.76 -19.36 -3.49
C GLY A 147 -8.94 -18.11 -3.16
N LEU A 148 -8.77 -17.80 -1.87
CA LEU A 148 -8.01 -16.62 -1.39
C LEU A 148 -6.55 -16.93 -1.03
N ARG A 149 -6.08 -18.17 -1.16
CA ARG A 149 -4.65 -18.46 -0.95
C ARG A 149 -3.82 -17.74 -2.02
N PRO A 150 -2.86 -16.89 -1.63
CA PRO A 150 -2.02 -16.20 -2.59
C PRO A 150 -1.26 -17.23 -3.45
N VAL A 151 -1.27 -16.95 -4.77
CA VAL A 151 -0.65 -17.74 -5.84
C VAL A 151 0.86 -18.00 -5.60
N SER A 152 1.49 -17.28 -4.66
CA SER A 152 2.87 -17.52 -4.21
C SER A 152 3.11 -18.91 -3.59
N SER A 153 2.07 -19.64 -3.21
CA SER A 153 2.18 -21.00 -2.65
C SER A 153 2.07 -22.14 -3.68
N GLN A 154 1.72 -21.84 -4.94
CA GLN A 154 1.70 -22.83 -6.03
C GLN A 154 3.01 -22.95 -6.80
N GLN A 155 4.05 -22.19 -6.44
CA GLN A 155 5.41 -22.44 -6.93
C GLN A 155 6.06 -23.61 -6.15
N ARG A 156 5.33 -24.73 -6.03
CA ARG A 156 6.00 -26.03 -5.83
C ARG A 156 6.56 -26.39 -7.19
N VAL A 157 7.83 -26.04 -7.39
CA VAL A 157 8.70 -26.64 -8.42
C VAL A 157 8.32 -28.11 -8.53
N SER A 158 7.88 -28.53 -9.71
CA SER A 158 7.46 -29.90 -9.92
C SER A 158 8.62 -30.82 -9.54
N GLU A 159 8.37 -31.92 -8.84
CA GLU A 159 9.43 -32.88 -8.47
C GLU A 159 10.17 -33.39 -9.73
N ARG A 160 9.51 -33.29 -10.90
CA ARG A 160 10.05 -33.56 -12.23
C ARG A 160 11.12 -32.54 -12.68
N GLU A 161 10.94 -31.25 -12.41
CA GLU A 161 11.96 -30.21 -12.65
C GLU A 161 13.15 -30.37 -11.71
N ARG A 162 12.90 -30.68 -10.42
CA ARG A 162 13.99 -30.93 -9.44
C ARG A 162 14.91 -32.09 -9.85
N ARG A 163 14.36 -33.13 -10.48
CA ARG A 163 15.13 -34.28 -11.00
C ARG A 163 15.83 -34.00 -12.33
N GLN A 164 15.38 -33.01 -13.11
CA GLN A 164 16.07 -32.60 -14.34
C GLN A 164 17.24 -31.67 -14.04
N SER A 165 17.11 -30.72 -13.11
CA SER A 165 18.20 -29.84 -12.70
C SER A 165 19.37 -30.62 -12.08
N SER A 166 19.08 -31.62 -11.25
CA SER A 166 20.11 -32.49 -10.65
C SER A 166 20.80 -33.47 -11.62
N ARG A 167 20.20 -33.72 -12.80
CA ARG A 167 20.83 -34.52 -13.87
C ARG A 167 21.70 -33.70 -14.81
N SER A 168 21.44 -32.40 -14.90
CA SER A 168 22.17 -31.47 -15.78
C SER A 168 23.55 -31.11 -15.24
N ASP A 169 23.70 -31.12 -13.91
CA ASP A 169 24.97 -30.80 -13.23
C ASP A 169 25.99 -31.95 -13.26
N LEU A 170 25.56 -33.18 -13.58
CA LEU A 170 26.44 -34.35 -13.66
C LEU A 170 26.95 -34.64 -15.09
N SER A 171 26.38 -34.04 -16.13
CA SER A 171 26.81 -34.26 -17.52
C SER A 171 27.82 -33.23 -18.06
N SER A 172 28.12 -32.19 -17.30
CA SER A 172 29.08 -31.13 -17.72
C SER A 172 30.48 -31.30 -17.11
N GLY A 173 30.75 -32.45 -16.46
CA GLY A 173 32.00 -32.77 -15.78
C GLY A 173 32.63 -34.09 -16.22
N ALA A 174 32.54 -34.42 -17.52
CA ALA A 174 33.32 -35.49 -18.16
C ALA A 174 34.06 -34.94 -19.37
#